data_AF-A0A6P0TV26-F1
#
_entry.id   AF-A0A6P0TV26-F1
#
_cell.length_a   1.000
_cell.length_b   1.000
_cell.length_c   1.000
_cell.angle_alpha   90.00
_cell.angle_beta   90.00
_cell.angle_gamma   90.00
#
_symmetry.space_group_name_H-M   'P 1'
#
loop_
_entity.id
_entity.type
_entity.pdbx_description
1 polymer ?
#
loop_
_entity_poly.entity_id
_entity_poly.type
_entity_poly.pdbx_seq_one_letter_code
_entity_poly.pdbx_strand_id
1 'polypeptide(L)'
;MQIGKFKIPSFELNEGDLLCLVLGGGAHFWGLEKRLVNLFSGKELHPSVKPFENIEFVKQVHQSKIRNMFFSLTVDQYYKKHGILNHKIQNQLFQIEGIERKTKINRLPGNLKKWLSLFCTLSQSNNIIFDLVGQDPLGARQTMKYVRQYVDEGGSAILLDNFDGNEPECTKYYKIEIAENFIS
;
A
#
# COMPACT_ATOMS: atom_id res chain seq x y z
N MET A 1 -15.68 14.36 1.68
CA MET A 1 -15.16 14.66 3.03
C MET A 1 -14.11 15.77 2.95
N GLN A 2 -13.92 16.59 3.98
CA GLN A 2 -12.84 17.60 4.03
C GLN A 2 -11.84 17.29 5.15
N ILE A 3 -10.55 17.32 4.83
CA ILE A 3 -9.44 17.15 5.78
C ILE A 3 -8.54 18.38 5.67
N GLY A 4 -8.66 19.32 6.60
CA GLY A 4 -7.94 20.60 6.51
C GLY A 4 -8.29 21.33 5.22
N LYS A 5 -7.28 21.59 4.38
CA LYS A 5 -7.46 22.21 3.05
C LYS A 5 -7.82 21.23 1.93
N PHE A 6 -7.92 19.93 2.20
CA PHE A 6 -8.13 18.91 1.17
C PHE A 6 -9.59 18.49 1.10
N LYS A 7 -10.17 18.50 -0.09
CA LYS A 7 -11.48 17.95 -0.41
C LYS A 7 -11.31 16.59 -1.05
N ILE A 8 -11.86 15.58 -0.40
CA ILE A 8 -11.84 14.18 -0.84
C ILE A 8 -13.24 13.85 -1.37
N PRO A 9 -13.36 13.45 -2.65
CA PRO A 9 -14.63 13.02 -3.22
C PRO A 9 -15.26 11.87 -2.43
N SER A 10 -16.60 11.78 -2.45
CA SER A 10 -17.29 10.62 -1.88
C SER A 10 -17.11 9.41 -2.79
N PHE A 11 -16.85 8.25 -2.20
CA PHE A 11 -16.72 6.99 -2.92
C PHE A 11 -17.13 5.82 -2.03
N GLU A 12 -17.40 4.70 -2.67
CA GLU A 12 -17.56 3.39 -2.04
C GLU A 12 -16.48 2.46 -2.60
N LEU A 13 -15.89 1.65 -1.73
CA LEU A 13 -14.98 0.58 -2.09
C LEU A 13 -15.76 -0.73 -2.00
N ASN A 14 -15.76 -1.53 -3.04
CA ASN A 14 -16.40 -2.85 -3.07
C ASN A 14 -15.35 -3.92 -3.35
N GLU A 15 -15.70 -5.19 -3.12
CA GLU A 15 -14.92 -6.31 -3.64
C GLU A 15 -14.71 -6.16 -5.16
N GLY A 16 -13.49 -6.43 -5.64
CA GLY A 16 -13.12 -6.23 -7.04
C GLY A 16 -12.71 -4.79 -7.41
N ASP A 17 -12.79 -3.84 -6.47
CA ASP A 17 -12.30 -2.48 -6.72
C ASP A 17 -10.79 -2.33 -6.51
N LEU A 18 -10.15 -1.70 -7.49
CA LEU A 18 -8.85 -1.06 -7.34
C LEU A 18 -9.07 0.44 -7.54
N LEU A 19 -9.24 1.15 -6.42
CA LEU A 19 -9.53 2.58 -6.40
C LEU A 19 -8.23 3.38 -6.29
N CYS A 20 -8.06 4.39 -7.14
CA CYS A 20 -6.96 5.34 -7.05
C CYS A 20 -7.42 6.69 -6.49
N LEU A 21 -6.73 7.14 -5.43
CA LEU A 21 -6.81 8.50 -4.90
C LEU A 21 -5.53 9.25 -5.26
N VAL A 22 -5.61 10.16 -6.25
CA VAL A 22 -4.49 11.04 -6.59
C VAL A 22 -4.41 12.17 -5.58
N LEU A 23 -3.28 12.19 -4.87
CA LEU A 23 -2.94 13.21 -3.90
C LEU A 23 -2.44 14.48 -4.62
N GLY A 24 -1.73 14.35 -5.74
CA GLY A 24 -1.05 15.45 -6.42
C GLY A 24 0.28 15.74 -5.71
N GLY A 25 1.41 15.53 -6.39
CA GLY A 25 2.73 15.46 -5.74
C GLY A 25 3.11 16.66 -4.87
N GLY A 26 3.62 16.41 -3.65
CA GLY A 26 4.17 17.44 -2.78
C GLY A 26 4.36 17.04 -1.32
N ALA A 27 5.22 17.73 -0.58
CA ALA A 27 5.52 17.41 0.83
C ALA A 27 4.30 17.50 1.77
N HIS A 28 3.30 18.32 1.43
CA HIS A 28 2.06 18.45 2.18
C HIS A 28 1.18 17.19 2.14
N PHE A 29 1.45 16.26 1.22
CA PHE A 29 0.63 15.07 1.01
C PHE A 29 1.05 13.89 1.88
N TRP A 30 2.26 13.89 2.47
CA TRP A 30 2.65 12.89 3.48
C TRP A 30 1.75 12.91 4.72
N GLY A 31 1.40 14.12 5.19
CA GLY A 31 0.49 14.28 6.31
C GLY A 31 -0.93 13.81 5.98
N LEU A 32 -1.37 14.07 4.74
CA LEU A 32 -2.67 13.62 4.25
C LEU A 32 -2.72 12.10 4.08
N GLU A 33 -1.72 11.50 3.43
CA GLU A 33 -1.59 10.05 3.22
C GLU A 33 -1.69 9.30 4.55
N LYS A 34 -0.88 9.70 5.55
CA LYS A 34 -0.92 9.12 6.89
C LYS A 34 -2.32 9.21 7.52
N ARG A 35 -3.01 10.34 7.31
CA ARG A 35 -4.35 10.56 7.86
C ARG A 35 -5.40 9.73 7.13
N LEU A 36 -5.33 9.63 5.79
CA LEU A 36 -6.18 8.75 4.99
C LEU A 36 -6.01 7.28 5.40
N VAL A 37 -4.77 6.82 5.56
CA VAL A 37 -4.48 5.48 6.07
C VAL A 37 -5.13 5.26 7.44
N ASN A 38 -4.99 6.20 8.37
CA ASN A 38 -5.61 6.06 9.69
C ASN A 38 -7.14 6.03 9.65
N LEU A 39 -7.75 6.88 8.83
CA LEU A 39 -9.20 6.95 8.67
C LEU A 39 -9.76 5.67 8.05
N PHE A 40 -9.18 5.22 6.94
CA PHE A 40 -9.67 4.05 6.22
C PHE A 40 -9.41 2.77 7.01
N SER A 41 -8.27 2.65 7.70
CA SER A 41 -7.97 1.51 8.59
C SER A 41 -8.64 1.58 9.97
N GLY A 42 -9.58 2.51 10.19
CA GLY A 42 -10.33 2.62 11.44
C GLY A 42 -9.54 3.05 12.68
N LYS A 43 -8.30 3.53 12.51
CA LYS A 43 -7.45 4.07 13.59
C LYS A 43 -7.85 5.48 14.01
N GLU A 44 -8.46 6.23 13.10
CA GLU A 44 -9.06 7.54 13.34
C GLU A 44 -10.53 7.48 12.90
N LEU A 45 -11.45 8.02 13.72
CA LEU A 45 -12.87 8.07 13.40
C LEU A 45 -13.22 9.40 12.75
N HIS A 46 -14.09 9.36 11.73
CA HIS A 46 -14.63 10.56 11.11
C HIS A 46 -16.10 10.35 10.71
N PRO A 47 -17.03 11.30 10.94
CA PRO A 47 -18.46 11.10 10.67
C PRO A 47 -18.80 10.73 9.21
N SER A 48 -17.98 11.18 8.26
CA SER A 48 -18.14 10.89 6.83
C SER A 48 -17.48 9.59 6.36
N VAL A 49 -16.79 8.86 7.25
CA VAL A 49 -16.13 7.59 6.93
C VAL A 49 -16.86 6.50 7.69
N LYS A 50 -17.55 5.65 6.95
CA LYS A 50 -18.05 4.38 7.51
C LYS A 50 -16.90 3.39 7.39
N PRO A 51 -16.43 2.80 8.51
CA PRO A 51 -15.32 1.87 8.46
C PRO A 51 -15.69 0.71 7.54
N PHE A 52 -14.79 0.43 6.60
CA PHE A 52 -14.81 -0.79 5.82
C PHE A 52 -14.48 -1.97 6.74
N GLU A 53 -14.67 -3.20 6.27
CA GLU A 53 -13.99 -4.35 6.89
C GLU A 53 -12.50 -4.07 7.10
N ASN A 54 -11.81 -4.85 7.93
CA ASN A 54 -10.42 -4.60 8.28
C ASN A 54 -9.53 -4.35 7.04
N ILE A 55 -9.08 -3.11 6.83
CA ILE A 55 -8.24 -2.70 5.70
C ILE A 55 -6.81 -2.39 6.20
N GLU A 56 -5.83 -3.05 5.60
CA GLU A 56 -4.44 -2.97 6.06
C GLU A 56 -3.55 -2.17 5.10
N PHE A 57 -2.70 -1.32 5.66
CA PHE A 57 -1.76 -0.54 4.86
C PHE A 57 -0.47 -1.31 4.60
N VAL A 58 -0.05 -1.37 3.34
CA VAL A 58 1.22 -1.96 2.89
C VAL A 58 2.37 -1.04 3.27
N LYS A 59 2.87 -1.23 4.49
CA LYS A 59 3.98 -0.46 5.05
C LYS A 59 5.27 -0.66 4.26
N GLN A 60 6.14 0.34 4.25
CA GLN A 60 7.52 0.12 3.84
C GLN A 60 8.25 -0.77 4.86
N VAL A 61 9.14 -1.63 4.37
CA VAL A 61 10.00 -2.46 5.24
C VAL A 61 11.00 -1.56 5.95
N HIS A 62 10.65 -1.09 7.15
CA HIS A 62 11.52 -0.29 7.97
C HIS A 62 12.24 -1.16 9.01
N GLN A 63 13.57 -1.22 8.95
CA GLN A 63 14.40 -1.75 10.03
C GLN A 63 15.33 -0.64 10.52
N SER A 64 15.46 -0.49 11.84
CA SER A 64 16.40 0.49 12.41
C SER A 64 17.83 0.16 11.96
N LYS A 65 18.62 1.19 11.57
CA LYS A 65 19.96 1.01 10.98
C LYS A 65 20.88 0.10 11.81
N ILE A 66 20.86 0.26 13.14
CA ILE A 66 21.66 -0.54 14.08
C ILE A 66 21.20 -2.00 14.10
N ARG A 67 19.89 -2.25 14.24
CA ARG A 67 19.34 -3.61 14.21
C ARG A 67 19.57 -4.28 12.86
N ASN A 68 19.52 -3.51 11.77
CA ASN A 68 19.73 -4.02 10.43
C ASN A 68 21.20 -4.39 10.14
N MET A 69 22.15 -3.79 10.87
CA MET A 69 23.57 -4.10 10.74
C MET A 69 23.93 -5.40 11.48
N PHE A 70 23.40 -5.60 12.70
CA PHE A 70 23.81 -6.72 13.57
C PHE A 70 22.79 -7.87 13.64
N PHE A 71 21.51 -7.62 13.33
CA PHE A 71 20.40 -8.57 13.52
C PHE A 71 19.38 -8.50 12.37
N SER A 72 19.86 -8.38 11.12
CA SER A 72 18.97 -8.37 9.97
C SER A 72 18.26 -9.71 9.83
N LEU A 73 16.92 -9.65 9.87
CA LEU A 73 16.07 -10.81 9.63
C LEU A 73 16.25 -11.33 8.20
N THR A 74 16.10 -12.63 8.01
CA THR A 74 15.90 -13.18 6.67
C THR A 74 14.48 -12.92 6.16
N VAL A 75 14.28 -13.07 4.85
CA VAL A 75 12.94 -13.03 4.22
C VAL A 75 11.98 -13.97 4.96
N ASP A 76 12.38 -15.21 5.21
CA ASP A 76 11.53 -16.21 5.87
C ASP A 76 11.17 -15.81 7.31
N GLN A 77 12.14 -15.28 8.07
CA GLN A 77 11.91 -14.80 9.43
C GLN A 77 10.97 -13.59 9.48
N TYR A 78 11.10 -12.69 8.51
CA TYR A 78 10.20 -11.54 8.41
C TYR A 78 8.80 -11.95 8.01
N TYR A 79 8.66 -12.84 7.02
CA TYR A 79 7.36 -13.36 6.62
C TYR A 79 6.68 -14.08 7.79
N LYS A 80 7.42 -14.93 8.53
CA LYS A 80 6.93 -15.56 9.77
C LYS A 80 6.40 -14.57 10.81
N LYS A 81 6.96 -13.36 10.84
CA LYS A 81 6.59 -12.31 11.80
C LYS A 81 5.43 -11.43 11.30
N HIS A 82 5.29 -11.26 9.99
CA HIS A 82 4.44 -10.22 9.40
C HIS A 82 3.39 -10.76 8.41
N GLY A 83 3.40 -12.03 8.05
CA GLY A 83 2.41 -12.67 7.19
C GLY A 83 1.79 -13.91 7.84
N ILE A 84 0.91 -14.59 7.11
CA ILE A 84 0.27 -15.85 7.52
C ILE A 84 1.00 -17.05 6.90
N LEU A 85 1.47 -17.97 7.74
CA LEU A 85 2.17 -19.17 7.29
C LEU A 85 1.26 -20.11 6.50
N ASN A 86 1.83 -20.75 5.47
CA ASN A 86 1.14 -21.68 4.58
C ASN A 86 -0.04 -21.07 3.80
N HIS A 87 -0.16 -19.74 3.78
CA HIS A 87 -1.12 -19.04 2.93
C HIS A 87 -0.72 -19.14 1.44
N LYS A 88 -1.67 -19.22 0.50
CA LYS A 88 -1.40 -19.37 -0.94
C LYS A 88 -0.42 -18.30 -1.47
N ILE A 89 -0.53 -17.08 -0.96
CA ILE A 89 0.31 -15.91 -1.32
C ILE A 89 1.77 -16.11 -0.90
N GLN A 90 2.05 -16.91 0.13
CA GLN A 90 3.41 -17.22 0.51
C GLN A 90 4.17 -17.92 -0.63
N ASN A 91 3.50 -18.83 -1.34
CA ASN A 91 4.12 -19.55 -2.46
C ASN A 91 4.39 -18.61 -3.63
N GLN A 92 3.46 -17.71 -3.94
CA GLN A 92 3.63 -16.70 -4.99
C GLN A 92 4.83 -15.77 -4.67
N LEU A 93 5.00 -15.34 -3.42
CA LEU A 93 6.15 -14.52 -3.00
C LEU A 93 7.50 -15.19 -3.33
N PHE A 94 7.63 -16.48 -3.03
CA PHE A 94 8.87 -17.23 -3.23
C PHE A 94 9.10 -17.70 -4.68
N GLN A 95 8.15 -17.42 -5.58
CA GLN A 95 8.34 -17.57 -7.03
C GLN A 95 8.93 -16.31 -7.68
N ILE A 96 8.96 -15.18 -6.97
CA ILE A 96 9.54 -13.94 -7.47
C ILE A 96 11.07 -14.06 -7.50
N GLU A 97 11.66 -13.84 -8.68
CA GLU A 97 13.11 -13.83 -8.86
C GLU A 97 13.78 -12.84 -7.89
N GLY A 98 14.85 -13.29 -7.23
CA GLY A 98 15.60 -12.51 -6.25
C GLY A 98 15.02 -12.53 -4.82
N ILE A 99 13.85 -13.13 -4.58
CA ILE A 99 13.29 -13.32 -3.23
C ILE A 99 13.55 -14.75 -2.74
N GLU A 100 14.65 -14.93 -2.00
CA GLU A 100 14.98 -16.22 -1.39
C GLU A 100 14.76 -16.19 0.14
N ARG A 101 14.26 -17.31 0.68
CA ARG A 101 13.99 -17.48 2.13
C ARG A 101 15.15 -17.08 3.04
N LYS A 102 16.39 -17.40 2.64
CA LYS A 102 17.61 -17.19 3.42
C LYS A 102 18.23 -15.80 3.20
N THR A 103 17.76 -15.04 2.21
CA THR A 103 18.27 -13.70 1.94
C THR A 103 17.95 -12.77 3.11
N LYS A 104 18.97 -12.06 3.60
CA LYS A 104 18.80 -11.03 4.63
C LYS A 104 18.08 -9.83 4.04
N ILE A 105 17.14 -9.26 4.78
CA ILE A 105 16.33 -8.13 4.30
C ILE A 105 17.18 -6.93 3.95
N ASN A 106 18.25 -6.63 4.69
CA ASN A 106 19.13 -5.52 4.34
C ASN A 106 19.73 -5.63 2.93
N ARG A 107 19.90 -6.85 2.40
CA ARG A 107 20.43 -7.13 1.06
C ARG A 107 19.39 -7.08 -0.06
N LEU A 108 18.10 -7.05 0.28
CA LEU A 108 17.05 -6.95 -0.75
C LEU A 108 17.04 -5.54 -1.38
N PRO A 109 16.96 -5.44 -2.72
CA PRO A 109 16.65 -4.20 -3.41
C PRO A 109 15.31 -3.59 -3.00
N GLY A 110 15.10 -2.30 -3.30
CA GLY A 110 13.91 -1.54 -2.92
C GLY A 110 12.60 -2.19 -3.33
N ASN A 111 12.46 -2.57 -4.61
CA ASN A 111 11.25 -3.22 -5.11
C ASN A 111 10.97 -4.56 -4.41
N LEU A 112 12.00 -5.41 -4.24
CA LEU A 112 11.84 -6.70 -3.57
C LEU A 112 11.42 -6.55 -2.10
N LYS A 113 11.91 -5.52 -1.40
CA LYS A 113 11.44 -5.17 -0.05
C LYS A 113 9.96 -4.77 -0.05
N LYS A 114 9.56 -3.92 -1.01
CA LYS A 114 8.16 -3.48 -1.12
C LYS A 114 7.24 -4.67 -1.42
N TRP A 115 7.64 -5.57 -2.32
CA TRP A 115 6.88 -6.79 -2.62
C TRP A 115 6.84 -7.75 -1.43
N LEU A 116 7.94 -7.93 -0.68
CA LEU A 116 7.89 -8.71 0.55
C LEU A 116 6.83 -8.17 1.52
N SER A 117 6.77 -6.85 1.73
CA SER A 117 5.75 -6.27 2.59
C SER A 117 4.34 -6.41 2.02
N LEU A 118 4.17 -6.19 0.71
CA LEU A 118 2.89 -6.37 0.02
C LEU A 118 2.35 -7.78 0.25
N PHE A 119 3.14 -8.82 -0.04
CA PHE A 119 2.72 -10.21 0.10
C PHE A 119 2.49 -10.63 1.55
N CYS A 120 3.17 -9.99 2.52
CA CYS A 120 2.84 -10.15 3.93
C CYS A 120 1.44 -9.58 4.22
N THR A 121 1.17 -8.34 3.82
CA THR A 121 -0.12 -7.68 4.04
C THR A 121 -1.27 -8.40 3.33
N LEU A 122 -1.09 -8.81 2.07
CA LEU A 122 -2.10 -9.56 1.30
C LEU A 122 -2.43 -10.92 1.93
N SER A 123 -1.50 -11.51 2.69
CA SER A 123 -1.78 -12.74 3.42
C SER A 123 -2.64 -12.51 4.68
N GLN A 124 -2.81 -11.27 5.12
CA GLN A 124 -3.49 -10.91 6.36
C GLN A 124 -4.87 -10.27 6.16
N SER A 125 -5.09 -9.59 5.03
CA SER A 125 -6.35 -8.90 4.77
C SER A 125 -6.69 -8.91 3.28
N ASN A 126 -7.98 -9.13 3.01
CA ASN A 126 -8.66 -9.00 1.71
C ASN A 126 -8.74 -7.57 1.19
N ASN A 127 -8.52 -6.59 2.06
CA ASN A 127 -8.65 -5.18 1.73
C ASN A 127 -7.35 -4.47 2.09
N ILE A 128 -6.74 -3.79 1.12
CA ILE A 128 -5.46 -3.10 1.35
C ILE A 128 -5.47 -1.63 0.94
N ILE A 129 -4.59 -0.87 1.58
CA ILE A 129 -4.17 0.46 1.13
C ILE A 129 -2.69 0.35 0.77
N PHE A 130 -2.27 0.94 -0.35
CA PHE A 130 -0.87 0.92 -0.76
C PHE A 130 -0.46 2.19 -1.47
N ASP A 131 0.86 2.38 -1.57
CA ASP A 131 1.53 3.44 -2.32
C ASP A 131 2.64 2.83 -3.18
N LEU A 132 3.10 3.58 -4.18
CA LEU A 132 4.19 3.20 -5.09
C LEU A 132 5.52 3.89 -4.74
N VAL A 133 5.61 4.57 -3.59
CA VAL A 133 6.79 5.32 -3.17
C VAL A 133 7.98 4.37 -3.00
N GLY A 134 9.12 4.79 -3.55
CA GLY A 134 10.39 4.08 -3.43
C GLY A 134 10.56 2.95 -4.43
N GLN A 135 9.68 2.86 -5.44
CA GLN A 135 9.82 1.95 -6.56
C GLN A 135 10.26 2.70 -7.83
N ASP A 136 11.06 2.03 -8.66
CA ASP A 136 11.28 2.48 -10.03
C ASP A 136 10.04 2.18 -10.91
N PRO A 137 9.96 2.72 -12.15
CA PRO A 137 8.80 2.54 -13.01
C PRO A 137 8.43 1.07 -13.30
N LEU A 138 9.42 0.17 -13.41
CA LEU A 138 9.14 -1.26 -13.64
C LEU A 138 8.62 -1.92 -12.37
N GLY A 139 9.21 -1.57 -11.22
CA GLY A 139 8.76 -1.98 -9.90
C GLY A 139 7.31 -1.58 -9.62
N ALA A 140 6.96 -0.33 -9.92
CA ALA A 140 5.62 0.20 -9.76
C ALA A 140 4.59 -0.52 -10.64
N ARG A 141 4.89 -0.71 -11.94
CA ARG A 141 4.02 -1.47 -12.86
C ARG A 141 3.80 -2.90 -12.39
N GLN A 142 4.85 -3.56 -11.89
CA GLN A 142 4.73 -4.93 -11.40
C GLN A 142 3.93 -4.99 -10.08
N THR A 143 4.06 -4.00 -9.19
CA THR A 143 3.21 -3.87 -8.00
C THR A 143 1.74 -3.76 -8.38
N MET A 144 1.41 -2.90 -9.36
CA MET A 144 0.04 -2.77 -9.86
C MET A 144 -0.51 -4.10 -10.39
N LYS A 145 0.30 -4.88 -11.11
CA LYS A 145 -0.10 -6.23 -11.57
C LYS A 145 -0.40 -7.19 -10.42
N TYR A 146 0.44 -7.23 -9.38
CA TYR A 146 0.20 -8.08 -8.22
C TYR A 146 -1.08 -7.69 -7.48
N VAL A 147 -1.30 -6.39 -7.29
CA VAL A 147 -2.51 -5.88 -6.64
C VAL A 147 -3.74 -6.17 -7.49
N ARG A 148 -3.66 -5.98 -8.82
CA ARG A 148 -4.75 -6.28 -9.74
C ARG A 148 -5.16 -7.75 -9.66
N GLN A 149 -4.20 -8.68 -9.76
CA GLN A 149 -4.47 -10.10 -9.62
C GLN A 149 -5.15 -10.42 -8.29
N TYR A 150 -4.69 -9.81 -7.20
CA TYR A 150 -5.29 -10.00 -5.88
C TYR A 150 -6.73 -9.51 -5.80
N VAL A 151 -7.01 -8.33 -6.36
CA VAL A 151 -8.34 -7.74 -6.44
C VAL A 151 -9.27 -8.64 -7.28
N ASP A 152 -8.78 -9.17 -8.40
CA ASP A 152 -9.53 -10.08 -9.28
C ASP A 152 -9.83 -11.44 -8.59
N GLU A 153 -9.09 -11.80 -7.54
CA GLU A 153 -9.31 -12.99 -6.71
C GLU A 153 -10.29 -12.74 -5.52
N GLY A 154 -11.01 -11.61 -5.51
CA GLY A 154 -12.01 -11.27 -4.48
C GLY A 154 -11.51 -10.31 -3.40
N GLY A 155 -10.45 -9.56 -3.68
CA GLY A 155 -9.94 -8.51 -2.78
C GLY A 155 -10.44 -7.11 -3.16
N SER A 156 -10.05 -6.11 -2.39
CA SER A 156 -10.17 -4.70 -2.76
C SER A 156 -8.92 -3.90 -2.38
N ALA A 157 -8.66 -2.81 -3.09
CA ALA A 157 -7.47 -2.00 -2.86
C ALA A 157 -7.70 -0.51 -3.09
N ILE A 158 -7.05 0.31 -2.24
CA ILE A 158 -6.91 1.75 -2.43
C ILE A 158 -5.43 2.07 -2.71
N LEU A 159 -5.15 2.59 -3.91
CA LEU A 159 -3.89 3.22 -4.25
C LEU A 159 -3.93 4.68 -3.79
N LEU A 160 -3.00 5.06 -2.90
CA LEU A 160 -2.69 6.45 -2.59
C LEU A 160 -1.58 6.90 -3.54
N ASP A 161 -1.98 7.58 -4.62
CA ASP A 161 -1.05 7.92 -5.69
C ASP A 161 -0.48 9.33 -5.51
N ASN A 162 0.84 9.40 -5.49
CA ASN A 162 1.59 10.66 -5.47
C ASN A 162 2.08 11.06 -6.87
N PHE A 163 1.83 10.22 -7.88
CA PHE A 163 2.23 10.43 -9.26
C PHE A 163 1.00 10.38 -10.17
N ASP A 164 0.99 11.15 -11.24
CA ASP A 164 -0.05 11.02 -12.26
C ASP A 164 0.30 9.84 -13.18
N GLY A 165 -0.71 9.12 -13.70
CA GLY A 165 -0.54 8.12 -14.77
C GLY A 165 -0.91 6.67 -14.45
N ASN A 166 -1.28 6.33 -13.19
CA ASN A 166 -1.76 4.98 -12.85
C ASN A 166 -3.28 4.83 -12.92
N GLU A 167 -4.00 5.89 -13.27
CA GLU A 167 -5.47 5.91 -13.38
C GLU A 167 -6.01 4.86 -14.36
N PRO A 168 -5.40 4.61 -15.55
CA PRO A 168 -5.91 3.61 -16.49
C PRO A 168 -5.88 2.18 -15.94
N GLU A 169 -5.05 1.92 -14.92
CA GLU A 169 -4.91 0.61 -14.28
C GLU A 169 -5.89 0.44 -13.12
N CYS A 170 -6.79 1.39 -12.85
CA CYS A 170 -7.70 1.40 -11.69
C CYS A 170 -9.17 1.29 -12.13
N THR A 171 -10.02 0.65 -11.31
CA THR A 171 -11.47 0.55 -11.57
C THR A 171 -12.20 1.85 -11.30
N LYS A 172 -11.70 2.61 -10.32
CA LYS A 172 -12.23 3.91 -9.89
C LYS A 172 -11.08 4.88 -9.69
N TYR A 173 -11.32 6.14 -9.99
CA TYR A 173 -10.33 7.19 -9.88
C TYR A 173 -10.92 8.47 -9.32
N TYR A 174 -10.28 9.03 -8.30
CA TYR A 174 -10.66 10.30 -7.71
C TYR A 174 -9.43 11.15 -7.42
N LYS A 175 -9.48 12.41 -7.87
CA LYS A 175 -8.48 13.41 -7.54
C LYS A 175 -8.87 14.12 -6.25
N ILE A 176 -7.93 14.25 -5.32
CA ILE A 176 -8.10 15.08 -4.14
C ILE A 176 -7.82 16.53 -4.52
N GLU A 177 -8.76 17.42 -4.20
CA GLU A 177 -8.66 18.84 -4.50
C GLU A 177 -8.16 19.63 -3.30
N ILE A 178 -7.44 20.72 -3.55
CA ILE A 178 -7.17 21.73 -2.53
C ILE A 178 -8.34 22.73 -2.59
N ALA A 179 -8.95 22.99 -1.44
CA ALA A 179 -10.02 23.98 -1.33
C ALA A 179 -9.52 25.36 -1.80
N GLU A 180 -10.29 26.00 -2.69
CA GLU A 180 -9.95 27.24 -3.40
C GLU A 180 -9.45 28.37 -2.49
N ASN A 181 -9.93 28.43 -1.24
CA ASN A 181 -9.51 29.41 -0.23
C ASN A 181 -8.02 29.30 0.20
N PHE A 182 -7.28 28.31 -0.31
CA PHE A 182 -5.88 28.03 0.01
C PHE A 182 -4.96 28.00 -1.22
N ILE A 183 -5.44 28.46 -2.38
CA ILE A 183 -4.64 28.64 -3.59
C ILE A 183 -4.26 30.12 -3.66
N SER A 184 -3.09 30.48 -3.12
CA SER A 184 -2.51 31.83 -3.15
C SER A 184 -1.24 31.84 -3.99
#